data_AF-A0A225DR82-F1
#
_entry.id   AF-A0A225DR82-F1
#
_cell.length_a   1.000
_cell.length_b   1.000
_cell.length_c   1.000
_cell.angle_alpha   90.00
_cell.angle_beta   90.00
_cell.angle_gamma   90.00
#
_symmetry.space_group_name_H-M   'P 1'
#
loop_
_entity.id
_entity.type
_entity.pdbx_description
1 polymer ?
#
loop_
_entity_poly.entity_id
_entity_poly.type
_entity_poly.pdbx_seq_one_letter_code
_entity_poly.pdbx_strand_id
1 'polypeptide(L)'
;MITDGDRRRDAVHIAVAPVTAAHALEPGQHVGFTPLGQTEMVGAVDPGQGIGIVDPFLTADVHAGGRFWMFLYPNTVTSLRHYWTHPSYAAKSPGAPVAPVKEG
;
A
#
# COMPACT_ATOMS: atom_id res chain seq x y z
N MET A 1 21.81 11.34 1.84
CA MET A 1 22.42 12.68 1.71
C MET A 1 22.76 12.88 0.24
N ILE A 2 22.37 14.00 -0.38
CA ILE A 2 22.75 14.32 -1.77
C ILE A 2 24.12 15.00 -1.73
N THR A 3 25.12 14.44 -2.42
CA THR A 3 26.54 14.85 -2.30
C THR A 3 27.14 15.38 -3.59
N ASP A 4 26.35 15.52 -4.66
CA ASP A 4 26.75 15.92 -6.00
C ASP A 4 26.00 17.16 -6.53
N GLY A 5 26.63 17.86 -7.48
CA GLY A 5 26.35 19.26 -7.82
C GLY A 5 25.37 19.52 -8.98
N ASP A 6 24.95 18.50 -9.74
CA ASP A 6 23.96 18.71 -10.81
C ASP A 6 22.53 18.50 -10.25
N ARG A 7 22.00 19.58 -9.66
CA ARG A 7 20.68 19.62 -9.00
C ARG A 7 19.57 19.92 -9.99
N ARG A 8 19.38 19.06 -10.99
CA ARG A 8 18.23 19.19 -11.89
C ARG A 8 16.95 18.83 -11.12
N ARG A 9 15.89 19.60 -11.37
CA ARG A 9 14.56 19.31 -10.83
C ARG A 9 14.04 18.08 -11.55
N ASP A 10 13.92 16.97 -10.84
CA ASP A 10 13.35 15.73 -11.37
C ASP A 10 12.20 15.25 -10.48
N ALA A 11 11.24 14.58 -11.09
CA ALA A 11 10.10 14.01 -10.38
C ALA A 11 10.48 12.63 -9.85
N VAL A 12 10.38 12.43 -8.53
CA VAL A 12 10.62 11.14 -7.89
C VAL A 12 9.29 10.43 -7.70
N HIS A 13 9.20 9.19 -8.13
CA HIS A 13 8.06 8.32 -7.85
C HIS A 13 8.35 7.55 -6.55
N ILE A 14 7.41 7.62 -5.60
CA ILE A 14 7.50 6.87 -4.34
C ILE A 14 6.37 5.85 -4.31
N ALA A 15 6.71 4.60 -4.01
CA ALA A 15 5.71 3.56 -3.82
C ALA A 15 5.02 3.74 -2.46
N VAL A 16 3.70 3.73 -2.49
CA VAL A 16 2.86 3.84 -1.29
C VAL A 16 1.90 2.67 -1.21
N ALA A 17 1.52 2.29 0.01
CA ALA A 17 0.50 1.27 0.27
C ALA A 17 -0.54 1.79 1.26
N PRO A 18 -1.85 1.52 1.05
CA PRO A 18 -2.86 1.88 2.03
C PRO A 18 -2.80 0.91 3.21
N VAL A 19 -2.78 1.43 4.43
CA VAL A 19 -2.73 0.63 5.66
C VAL A 19 -3.58 1.27 6.77
N THR A 20 -3.80 0.51 7.85
CA THR A 20 -4.54 0.92 9.04
C THR A 20 -3.59 1.06 10.23
N ALA A 21 -3.73 2.12 11.03
CA ALA A 21 -2.92 2.31 12.24
C ALA A 21 -3.41 1.42 13.40
N ALA A 22 -2.51 0.67 14.03
CA ALA A 22 -2.83 -0.15 15.22
C ALA A 22 -2.99 0.69 16.50
N HIS A 23 -2.34 1.85 16.55
CA HIS A 23 -2.37 2.83 17.63
C HIS A 23 -2.16 4.23 17.04
N ALA A 24 -2.04 5.26 17.87
CA ALA A 24 -1.69 6.61 17.38
C ALA A 24 -0.31 6.60 16.72
N LEU A 25 -0.19 7.15 15.51
CA LEU A 25 1.07 7.22 14.77
C LEU A 25 1.32 8.64 14.26
N GLU A 26 2.58 9.07 14.34
CA GLU A 26 3.01 10.41 13.95
C GLU A 26 3.43 10.45 12.47
N PRO A 27 3.25 11.59 11.76
CA PRO A 27 3.76 11.77 10.40
C PRO A 27 5.27 11.47 10.32
N GLY A 28 5.67 10.66 9.34
CA GLY A 28 7.07 10.22 9.15
C GLY A 28 7.56 9.13 10.10
N GLN A 29 6.74 8.66 11.05
CA GLN A 29 7.13 7.58 11.96
C GLN A 29 7.36 6.26 11.22
N HIS A 30 8.40 5.52 11.61
CA HIS A 30 8.73 4.21 11.06
C HIS A 30 7.70 3.16 11.48
N VAL A 31 7.21 2.38 10.52
CA VAL A 31 6.14 1.42 10.75
C VAL A 31 6.45 0.03 10.16
N GLY A 32 5.93 -0.99 10.84
CA GLY A 32 5.95 -2.38 10.42
C GLY A 32 4.58 -3.01 10.60
N PHE A 33 4.34 -4.12 9.90
CA PHE A 33 3.09 -4.86 10.02
C PHE A 33 2.87 -5.39 11.44
N THR A 34 1.66 -5.19 11.97
CA THR A 34 1.26 -5.70 13.27
C THR A 34 -0.23 -6.07 13.30
N PRO A 35 -0.60 -7.26 13.78
CA PRO A 35 0.30 -8.34 14.20
C PRO A 35 1.08 -8.93 13.02
N LEU A 36 2.23 -9.54 13.30
CA LEU A 36 3.10 -10.15 12.29
C LEU A 36 2.32 -11.14 11.42
N GLY A 37 2.53 -11.07 10.10
CA GLY A 37 1.85 -11.91 9.11
C GLY A 37 0.54 -11.34 8.55
N GLN A 38 0.07 -10.19 9.04
CA GLN A 38 -1.04 -9.44 8.44
C GLN A 38 -0.53 -8.22 7.68
N THR A 39 -1.09 -7.91 6.51
CA THR A 39 -0.59 -6.81 5.64
C THR A 39 -1.44 -5.55 5.68
N GLU A 40 -2.50 -5.53 6.50
CA GLU A 40 -3.49 -4.44 6.52
C GLU A 40 -3.24 -3.41 7.61
N MET A 41 -2.54 -3.80 8.69
CA MET A 41 -2.39 -3.00 9.89
C MET A 41 -0.92 -2.85 10.26
N VAL A 42 -0.55 -1.64 10.69
CA VAL A 42 0.84 -1.29 11.01
C VAL A 42 0.93 -0.54 12.33
N GLY A 43 2.09 -0.65 12.98
CA GLY A 43 2.44 0.05 14.21
C GLY A 43 3.87 0.55 14.20
N ALA A 44 4.21 1.40 15.16
CA ALA A 44 5.54 1.97 15.30
C ALA A 44 6.61 0.87 15.52
N VAL A 45 7.77 1.06 14.91
CA VAL A 45 8.94 0.19 15.05
C VAL A 45 10.22 1.03 15.04
N ASP A 46 11.31 0.44 15.51
CA ASP A 46 12.62 1.08 15.43
C ASP A 46 13.08 1.24 13.97
N PRO A 47 13.83 2.31 13.64
CA PRO A 47 14.41 2.49 12.31
C PRO A 47 15.19 1.26 11.85
N GLY A 48 14.93 0.81 10.62
CA GLY A 48 15.55 -0.39 10.04
C GLY A 48 14.81 -1.70 10.32
N GLN A 49 13.79 -1.71 11.19
CA GLN A 49 12.96 -2.89 11.46
C GLN A 49 11.60 -2.88 10.75
N GLY A 50 11.24 -1.75 10.14
CA GLY A 50 9.97 -1.56 9.45
C GLY A 50 9.98 -1.88 7.96
N ILE A 51 8.91 -1.46 7.28
CA ILE A 51 8.73 -1.57 5.83
C ILE A 51 8.49 -0.22 5.16
N GLY A 52 8.23 0.82 5.96
CA GLY A 52 7.90 2.15 5.48
C GLY A 52 7.74 3.15 6.62
N ILE A 53 7.24 4.33 6.26
CA ILE A 53 6.89 5.41 7.19
C ILE A 53 5.45 5.85 7.00
N VAL A 54 4.87 6.44 8.03
CA VAL A 54 3.62 7.23 7.91
C VAL A 54 3.83 8.37 6.92
N ASP A 55 2.82 8.64 6.08
CA ASP A 55 2.82 9.77 5.14
C ASP A 55 3.36 11.05 5.82
N PRO A 56 4.56 11.52 5.40
CA PRO A 56 5.22 12.63 6.06
C PRO A 56 4.55 13.98 5.77
N PHE A 57 3.57 14.04 4.87
CA PHE A 57 2.83 15.25 4.54
C PHE A 57 1.56 15.43 5.38
N LEU A 58 1.19 14.45 6.22
CA LEU A 58 0.12 14.61 7.17
C LEU A 58 0.44 15.73 8.17
N THR A 59 -0.56 16.56 8.44
CA THR A 59 -0.43 17.70 9.38
C THR A 59 -0.88 17.35 10.80
N ALA A 60 -1.35 16.12 11.01
CA ALA A 60 -1.82 15.60 12.28
C ALA A 60 -1.58 14.09 12.36
N ASP A 61 -1.56 13.57 13.59
CA ASP A 61 -1.38 12.15 13.86
C ASP A 61 -2.53 11.30 13.30
N VAL A 62 -2.19 10.06 12.95
CA VAL A 62 -3.19 9.06 12.60
C VAL A 62 -3.64 8.37 13.87
N HIS A 63 -4.93 8.47 14.20
CA HIS A 63 -5.51 7.74 15.33
C HIS A 63 -5.62 6.24 15.06
N ALA A 64 -5.69 5.43 16.13
CA ALA A 64 -5.92 3.98 16.02
C ALA A 64 -7.16 3.65 15.17
N GLY A 65 -7.02 2.69 14.26
CA GLY A 65 -8.05 2.33 13.27
C GLY A 65 -8.14 3.27 12.06
N GLY A 66 -7.41 4.39 12.06
CA GLY A 66 -7.34 5.33 10.93
C GLY A 66 -6.59 4.74 9.75
N ARG A 67 -7.06 5.06 8.53
CA ARG A 67 -6.39 4.69 7.27
C ARG A 67 -5.47 5.80 6.79
N PHE A 68 -4.30 5.44 6.32
CA PHE A 68 -3.32 6.37 5.78
C PHE A 68 -2.46 5.72 4.68
N TRP A 69 -1.69 6.55 3.98
CA TRP A 69 -0.68 6.08 3.02
C TRP A 69 0.62 5.81 3.74
N MET A 70 1.09 4.56 3.70
CA MET A 70 2.44 4.23 4.12
C MET A 70 3.38 4.43 2.94
N PHE A 71 4.41 5.25 3.13
CA PHE A 71 5.50 5.43 2.19
C PHE A 71 6.49 4.29 2.37
N LEU A 72 6.59 3.41 1.37
CA LEU A 72 7.50 2.26 1.44
C LEU A 72 8.95 2.72 1.45
N TYR A 73 9.80 1.96 2.15
CA TYR A 73 11.22 2.26 2.10
C TYR A 73 11.79 2.15 0.67
N PRO A 74 12.70 3.04 0.28
CA PRO A 74 13.35 2.96 -1.03
C PRO A 74 14.04 1.61 -1.27
N ASN A 75 14.10 1.19 -2.53
CA ASN A 75 14.76 -0.06 -2.96
C ASN A 75 14.17 -1.36 -2.36
N THR A 76 12.97 -1.31 -1.77
CA THR A 76 12.29 -2.51 -1.22
C THR A 76 11.25 -3.12 -2.16
N VAL A 77 10.76 -2.36 -3.15
CA VAL A 77 9.82 -2.86 -4.17
C VAL A 77 10.58 -3.75 -5.15
N THR A 78 10.19 -5.02 -5.24
CA THR A 78 10.88 -6.03 -6.07
C THR A 78 10.26 -6.23 -7.45
N SER A 79 8.98 -5.89 -7.63
CA SER A 79 8.30 -5.97 -8.92
C SER A 79 7.13 -5.00 -8.97
N LEU A 80 6.78 -4.55 -10.18
CA LEU A 80 5.61 -3.73 -10.45
C LEU A 80 4.94 -4.26 -11.72
N ARG A 81 3.63 -4.46 -11.68
CA ARG A 81 2.84 -4.89 -12.83
C ARG A 81 1.81 -3.82 -13.16
N HIS A 82 1.93 -3.24 -14.35
CA HIS A 82 0.82 -2.49 -14.95
C HIS A 82 -0.10 -3.48 -15.66
N TYR A 83 -1.27 -3.73 -15.09
CA TYR A 83 -2.35 -4.41 -15.80
C TYR A 83 -3.44 -3.40 -16.14
N TRP A 84 -4.04 -3.57 -17.31
CA TRP A 84 -5.27 -2.88 -17.67
C TRP A 84 -6.42 -3.89 -17.62
N THR A 85 -7.59 -3.42 -17.24
CA THR A 85 -8.83 -4.18 -17.39
C THR A 85 -9.76 -3.40 -18.30
N HIS A 86 -10.49 -4.13 -19.13
CA HIS A 86 -11.53 -3.55 -19.97
C HIS A 86 -12.85 -4.24 -19.63
N PRO A 87 -13.92 -3.49 -19.33
CA PRO A 87 -15.18 -4.05 -18.83
C PRO A 87 -15.76 -5.19 -19.69
N SER A 88 -15.58 -5.14 -21.01
CA SER A 88 -16.07 -6.20 -21.91
C SER A 88 -15.36 -7.55 -21.76
N TYR A 89 -14.22 -7.63 -21.07
CA TYR A 89 -13.51 -8.88 -20.77
C TYR A 89 -13.86 -9.45 -19.38
N ALA A 90 -14.77 -8.82 -18.63
CA ALA A 90 -15.22 -9.31 -17.32
C ALA A 90 -16.14 -10.55 -17.40
N ALA A 91 -16.61 -10.93 -18.59
CA ALA A 91 -17.52 -12.06 -18.78
C ALA A 91 -16.80 -13.28 -19.37
N LYS A 92 -16.33 -14.17 -18.48
CA LYS A 92 -16.39 -15.64 -18.59
C LYS A 92 -15.75 -16.24 -17.32
N SER A 93 -16.51 -16.30 -16.23
CA SER A 93 -16.27 -17.32 -15.21
C SER A 93 -16.78 -18.65 -15.80
N PRO A 94 -15.93 -19.64 -16.09
CA PRO A 94 -16.40 -20.96 -16.47
C PRO A 94 -16.88 -21.67 -15.20
N GLY A 95 -18.19 -21.92 -15.05
CA GLY A 95 -18.68 -22.79 -13.99
C GLY A 95 -20.02 -22.48 -13.35
N ALA A 96 -20.79 -21.50 -13.83
CA ALA A 96 -22.18 -21.37 -13.36
C ALA A 96 -23.01 -22.57 -13.89
N PRO A 97 -23.67 -23.38 -13.03
CA PRO A 97 -24.50 -24.49 -13.48
C PRO A 97 -25.67 -23.97 -14.33
N VAL A 98 -25.90 -24.61 -15.47
CA VAL A 98 -27.08 -24.34 -16.30
C VAL A 98 -28.29 -24.97 -15.60
N ALA A 99 -29.25 -24.15 -15.18
CA ALA A 99 -30.51 -24.65 -14.62
C ALA A 99 -31.31 -25.42 -15.69
N PRO A 100 -31.98 -26.53 -15.34
CA PRO A 100 -32.71 -27.33 -16.31
C PRO A 100 -33.92 -26.55 -16.86
N VAL A 101 -34.06 -26.60 -18.18
CA VAL A 101 -35.25 -26.12 -18.89
C VAL A 101 -36.42 -27.05 -18.55
N LYS A 102 -37.53 -26.50 -18.06
CA LYS A 102 -38.80 -27.24 -17.95
C LYS A 102 -39.44 -27.25 -19.33
N GLU A 103 -39.51 -28.43 -19.94
CA GLU A 103 -40.35 -28.66 -21.13
C GLU A 103 -41.83 -28.54 -20.74
N GLY A 104 -42.59 -27.84 -21.56
CA GLY A 104 -44.05 -27.71 -21.49
C GLY A 104 -44.67 -28.19 -22.79
#